data_AF-A0A351J070-F1
#
_entry.id   AF-A0A351J070-F1
#
_cell.length_a   1.000
_cell.length_b   1.000
_cell.length_c   1.000
_cell.angle_alpha   90.00
_cell.angle_beta   90.00
_cell.angle_gamma   90.00
#
_symmetry.space_group_name_H-M   'P 1'
#
loop_
_entity.id
_entity.type
_entity.pdbx_description
1 polymer ?
#
loop_
_entity_poly.entity_id
_entity_poly.type
_entity_poly.pdbx_seq_one_letter_code
_entity_poly.pdbx_strand_id
1 'polypeptide(L)' 'MKRIYLDHAATSHPLPEGVKEAFCDAACLGNPGRSGHALSMKAANIVYETREKISGMFGVMP' A
#
# COMPACT_ATOMS: atom_id res chain seq x y z
N MET A 1 -22.42 24.69 -0.82
CA MET A 1 -22.82 23.55 0.03
C MET A 1 -21.63 22.60 0.18
N LYS A 2 -21.30 22.19 1.41
CA LYS A 2 -20.26 21.18 1.67
C LYS A 2 -20.82 19.80 1.28
N ARG A 3 -20.05 19.00 0.54
CA ARG A 3 -20.45 17.63 0.17
C ARG A 3 -20.45 16.73 1.41
N ILE A 4 -21.54 16.01 1.65
CA ILE A 4 -21.61 14.90 2.62
C ILE A 4 -21.54 13.61 1.82
N TYR A 5 -20.54 12.76 2.11
CA TYR A 5 -20.35 11.49 1.42
C TYR A 5 -20.81 10.35 2.33
N LEU A 6 -21.89 9.66 1.93
CA LEU A 6 -22.56 8.62 2.72
C LEU A 6 -22.43 7.23 2.07
N ASP A 7 -21.43 7.04 1.20
CA ASP A 7 -21.25 5.83 0.39
C ASP A 7 -19.89 5.15 0.64
N HIS A 8 -19.36 5.26 1.86
CA HIS A 8 -18.09 4.65 2.26
C HIS A 8 -18.08 3.11 2.19
N ALA A 9 -19.26 2.48 2.19
CA ALA A 9 -19.39 1.03 2.02
C ALA A 9 -19.13 0.57 0.59
N ALA A 10 -19.44 1.38 -0.43
CA ALA A 10 -19.13 1.04 -1.82
C ALA A 10 -17.65 1.21 -2.14
N THR A 11 -17.03 2.27 -1.62
CA THR A 11 -15.58 2.51 -1.73
C THR A 11 -15.09 3.52 -0.71
N SER A 12 -13.78 3.51 -0.45
CA SER A 12 -13.12 4.48 0.43
C SER A 12 -12.85 5.79 -0.31
N HIS A 13 -13.80 6.74 -0.25
CA HIS A 13 -13.61 8.10 -0.75
C HIS A 13 -13.85 9.17 0.35
N PRO A 14 -12.98 10.20 0.47
CA PRO A 14 -11.67 10.28 -0.16
C PRO A 14 -10.68 9.30 0.49
N LEU A 15 -9.69 8.87 -0.28
CA LEU A 15 -8.54 8.16 0.29
C LEU A 15 -7.77 9.10 1.22
N PRO A 16 -7.34 8.64 2.42
CA PRO A 16 -6.46 9.41 3.30
C PRO A 16 -5.18 9.84 2.58
N GLU A 17 -4.60 10.99 2.96
CA GLU A 17 -3.42 11.55 2.28
C GLU A 17 -2.25 10.57 2.25
N GLY A 18 -1.94 9.94 3.38
CA GLY A 18 -0.84 8.96 3.46
C GLY A 18 -1.01 7.74 2.54
N VAL A 19 -2.24 7.38 2.17
CA VAL A 19 -2.48 6.30 1.19
C VAL A 19 -2.07 6.76 -0.21
N LYS A 20 -2.36 8.02 -0.56
CA LYS A 20 -1.96 8.61 -1.84
C LYS A 20 -0.45 8.78 -1.94
N GLU A 21 0.19 9.26 -0.89
CA GLU A 21 1.65 9.41 -0.81
C GLU A 21 2.35 8.06 -0.98
N ALA A 22 1.94 7.04 -0.21
CA ALA A 22 2.50 5.69 -0.30
C ALA A 22 2.32 5.08 -1.70
N PHE A 23 1.19 5.35 -2.37
CA PHE A 23 0.97 4.92 -3.74
C PHE A 23 1.95 5.59 -4.71
N CYS A 24 2.11 6.91 -4.63
CA CYS A 24 3.06 7.65 -5.47
C CYS A 24 4.51 7.18 -5.28
N ASP A 25 4.91 6.92 -4.03
CA ASP A 25 6.24 6.40 -3.71
C ASP A 25 6.46 5.00 -4.30
N ALA A 26 5.47 4.12 -4.17
CA ALA A 26 5.54 2.76 -4.71
C ALA A 26 5.53 2.74 -6.24
N ALA A 27 4.79 3.66 -6.89
CA ALA A 27 4.71 3.76 -8.35
C ALA A 27 6.05 4.10 -9.02
N CYS A 28 6.99 4.68 -8.28
CA CYS A 28 8.33 5.01 -8.75
C CYS A 28 9.33 3.84 -8.66
N LEU A 29 8.91 2.65 -8.22
CA LEU A 29 9.79 1.50 -8.00
C LEU A 29 9.78 0.50 -9.16
N GLY A 30 10.69 -0.46 -9.10
CA GLY A 30 10.74 -1.58 -10.05
C GLY A 30 9.77 -2.70 -9.67
N ASN A 31 9.68 -3.71 -10.54
CA ASN A 31 8.87 -4.88 -10.26
C ASN A 31 9.51 -5.71 -9.11
N PRO A 32 8.79 -5.98 -7.99
CA PRO A 32 9.35 -6.69 -6.84
C PRO A 32 9.82 -8.10 -7.22
N GLY A 33 11.04 -8.46 -6.80
CA GLY A 33 11.59 -9.81 -6.98
C GLY A 33 11.94 -10.19 -8.43
N ARG A 34 12.04 -9.22 -9.34
CA ARG A 34 12.37 -9.45 -10.77
C ARG A 34 13.84 -9.20 -11.12
N SER A 35 14.66 -8.73 -10.17
CA SER A 35 16.13 -8.67 -10.29
C SER A 35 16.76 -8.30 -8.93
N GLY A 36 18.10 -8.24 -8.89
CA GLY A 36 18.85 -7.71 -7.75
C GLY A 36 19.09 -6.19 -7.76
N HIS A 37 18.54 -5.43 -8.71
CA HIS A 37 18.77 -3.97 -8.72
C HIS A 37 18.02 -3.28 -7.57
N ALA A 38 18.54 -2.14 -7.12
CA ALA A 38 18.08 -1.45 -5.90
C ALA A 38 16.56 -1.22 -5.86
N LEU A 39 15.95 -0.72 -6.94
CA LEU A 39 14.51 -0.47 -6.98
C LEU A 39 13.64 -1.74 -6.93
N SER A 40 14.11 -2.88 -7.45
CA SER A 40 13.38 -4.16 -7.42
C SER A 40 13.44 -4.78 -6.02
N MET A 41 14.62 -4.69 -5.38
CA MET A 41 14.81 -5.10 -3.99
C MET A 41 13.99 -4.24 -3.03
N LYS A 42 13.97 -2.91 -3.21
CA LYS A 42 13.15 -2.00 -2.39
C LYS A 42 11.67 -2.33 -2.52
N ALA A 43 11.17 -2.55 -3.74
CA ALA A 43 9.78 -2.96 -3.95
C ALA A 43 9.46 -4.31 -3.28
N ALA A 44 10.36 -5.29 -3.38
CA ALA A 44 10.18 -6.59 -2.74
C ALA A 44 10.10 -6.48 -1.21
N ASN A 45 10.95 -5.65 -0.60
CA ASN A 45 10.93 -5.40 0.84
C ASN A 45 9.61 -4.74 1.28
N ILE A 46 9.11 -3.74 0.54
CA ILE A 46 7.81 -3.10 0.85
C ILE A 46 6.67 -4.12 0.82
N VAL A 47 6.65 -5.01 -0.17
CA VAL A 47 5.64 -6.08 -0.24
C VAL A 47 5.74 -7.00 0.96
N TYR A 48 6.95 -7.41 1.34
CA TYR A 48 7.18 -8.29 2.48
C TYR A 48 6.76 -7.63 3.81
N GLU A 49 7.22 -6.40 4.08
CA GLU A 49 6.83 -5.62 5.28
C GLU A 49 5.31 -5.42 5.36
N THR A 50 4.64 -5.23 4.22
CA THR A 50 3.18 -5.10 4.17
C THR A 50 2.49 -6.40 4.57
N ARG A 51 3.00 -7.57 4.13
CA ARG A 51 2.49 -8.88 4.56
C ARG A 51 2.67 -9.11 6.05
N GLU A 52 3.83 -8.76 6.60
CA GLU A 52 4.09 -8.86 8.03
C GLU A 52 3.13 -7.99 8.86
N LYS A 53 2.87 -6.75 8.42
CA LYS A 53 1.91 -5.86 9.08
C LYS A 53 0.48 -6.40 9.03
N ILE A 54 0.03 -6.88 7.87
CA ILE A 54 -1.31 -7.44 7.69
C ILE A 54 -1.49 -8.70 8.53
N SER A 55 -0.53 -9.62 8.45
CA SER A 55 -0.58 -10.86 9.22
C SER A 55 -0.57 -10.61 10.73
N GLY A 56 0.25 -9.66 11.21
CA GLY A 56 0.22 -9.21 12.61
C GLY A 56 -1.13 -8.62 13.03
N MET A 57 -1.78 -7.85 12.16
CA MET A 57 -3.13 -7.30 12.42
C MET A 57 -4.20 -8.40 12.54
N PHE A 58 -4.07 -9.49 11.77
CA PHE A 58 -5.01 -10.62 11.80
C PHE A 58 -4.60 -11.77 12.73
N GLY A 59 -3.42 -11.70 13.37
CA GLY A 59 -2.91 -12.76 14.24
C GLY A 59 -2.54 -14.05 13.50
N VAL A 60 -2.10 -13.95 12.25
CA VAL A 60 -1.68 -15.08 11.39
C VAL A 60 -0.21 -14.96 11.00
N MET A 61 0.33 -15.94 10.27
CA MET A 61 1.68 -15.84 9.71
C MET A 61 1.69 -15.04 8.37
N PRO A 62 2.78 -14.32 8.04
CA PRO A 62 2.94 -13.56 6.80
C PRO A 62 2.95 -14.39 5.50
#